data_AF-A0A382CY10-F1
#
_entry.id   AF-A0A382CY10-F1
#
_cell.length_a   1.000
_cell.length_b   1.000
_cell.length_c   1.000
_cell.angle_alpha   90.00
_cell.angle_beta   90.00
_cell.angle_gamma   90.00
#
_symmetry.space_group_name_H-M   'P 1'
#
loop_
_entity.id
_entity.type
_entity.pdbx_description
1 polymer ?
#
loop_
_entity_poly.entity_id
_entity_poly.type
_entity_poly.pdbx_seq_one_letter_code
_entity_poly.pdbx_strand_id
1 'polypeptide(L)'
;MKFFIKALKSILLSAILFSLTILFVFAVNSDLRRGVFERAVDMFNLHQESVVETLVHQKRYDDISDRIIQYIDISEKIYSGRSSLFLNIVNVTEFAVERSAHKEELITLVPVFMRLLKIDPNLYRTRVWLAEAIGDSDYNEAISNIEKAIELSAVDEDAYRMAIEIAIKNNDQKLAQQYCHRYMEAQLGGQHPDLFYTGYGGAGLRGISVKFNTNEDHIYSHAGMKIGKNKNYEFIPETIFDFEEMSMFLNVVPGTNIIIDKISFFAESGDVVINASDFMTTTRSAYDLSNHSTG
;
A
#
# COMPACT_ATOMS: atom_id res chain seq x y z
N MET A 1 46.10 28.34 41.57
CA MET A 1 45.83 26.91 41.31
C MET A 1 44.66 26.35 42.14
N LYS A 2 44.65 26.43 43.48
CA LYS A 2 43.55 25.91 44.33
C LYS A 2 42.17 26.52 44.05
N PHE A 3 42.09 27.82 43.74
CA PHE A 3 40.84 28.51 43.41
C PHE A 3 40.23 28.02 42.09
N PHE A 4 41.06 27.87 41.05
CA PHE A 4 40.65 27.31 39.74
C PHE A 4 40.11 25.87 39.87
N ILE A 5 40.76 25.03 40.67
CA ILE A 5 40.30 23.65 40.90
C ILE A 5 38.95 23.63 41.63
N LYS A 6 38.71 24.54 42.59
CA LYS A 6 37.44 24.66 43.32
C LYS A 6 36.31 25.16 42.41
N ALA A 7 36.58 26.16 41.58
CA ALA A 7 35.62 26.67 40.59
C ALA A 7 35.25 25.59 39.56
N LEU A 8 36.25 24.86 39.04
CA LEU A 8 36.04 23.77 38.09
C LEU A 8 35.18 22.64 38.68
N LYS A 9 35.46 22.23 39.93
CA LYS A 9 34.63 21.24 40.64
C LYS A 9 33.19 21.72 40.82
N SER A 10 32.98 23.00 41.12
CA SER A 10 31.65 23.57 41.28
C SER A 10 30.86 23.59 39.97
N ILE A 11 31.52 23.93 38.85
CA ILE A 11 30.90 23.92 37.52
C ILE A 11 30.52 22.49 37.12
N LEU A 12 31.42 21.53 37.34
CA LEU A 12 31.20 20.13 37.00
C LEU A 12 30.09 19.51 37.87
N LEU A 13 30.06 19.81 39.16
CA LEU A 13 28.97 19.40 40.06
C LEU A 13 27.63 20.01 39.63
N SER A 14 27.61 21.30 39.26
CA SER A 14 26.41 21.99 38.76
C SER A 14 25.89 21.35 37.47
N ALA A 15 26.77 21.02 36.53
CA ALA A 15 26.41 20.36 35.28
C ALA A 15 25.81 18.96 35.52
N ILE A 16 26.39 18.19 36.46
CA ILE A 16 25.85 16.87 36.86
C ILE A 16 24.49 17.03 37.53
N LEU A 17 24.33 18.00 38.44
CA LEU A 17 23.06 18.23 39.13
C LEU A 17 21.96 18.64 38.13
N PHE A 18 22.32 19.48 37.16
CA PHE A 18 21.44 19.91 36.09
C PHE A 18 21.02 18.74 35.18
N SER A 19 21.96 17.89 34.76
CA SER A 19 21.64 16.71 33.95
C SER A 19 20.75 15.71 34.70
N LEU A 20 21.02 15.49 35.99
CA LEU A 20 20.16 14.67 36.86
C LEU A 20 18.76 15.26 37.00
N THR A 21 18.64 16.59 37.10
CA THR A 21 17.34 17.27 37.17
C THR A 21 16.55 17.06 35.88
N ILE A 22 17.21 17.19 34.72
CA ILE A 22 16.59 16.90 33.41
C ILE A 22 16.14 15.44 33.36
N LEU A 23 17.03 14.50 33.70
CA LEU A 23 16.71 13.06 33.71
C LEU A 23 15.52 12.75 34.63
N PHE A 24 15.45 13.39 35.81
CA PHE A 24 14.34 13.22 36.73
C PHE A 24 13.02 13.74 36.15
N VAL A 25 13.01 14.92 35.54
CA VAL A 25 11.82 15.47 34.87
C VAL A 25 11.35 14.54 33.73
N PHE A 26 12.28 14.03 32.92
CA PHE A 26 11.97 13.05 31.87
C PHE A 26 11.49 11.70 32.41
N ALA A 27 11.98 11.27 33.58
CA ALA A 27 11.57 10.02 34.19
C ALA A 27 10.13 10.09 34.74
N VAL A 28 9.77 11.22 35.36
CA VAL A 28 8.47 11.41 36.03
C VAL A 28 7.36 11.78 35.05
N ASN A 29 7.63 12.57 34.01
CA ASN A 29 6.62 13.03 33.07
C ASN A 29 6.58 12.14 31.82
N SER A 30 5.64 11.18 31.80
CA SER A 30 5.46 10.26 30.68
C SER A 30 5.12 10.95 29.36
N ASP A 31 4.30 12.01 29.42
CA ASP A 31 3.83 12.74 28.24
C ASP A 31 4.94 13.57 27.62
N LEU A 32 5.76 14.22 28.45
CA LEU A 32 6.94 14.94 27.98
C LEU A 32 7.95 13.99 27.35
N ARG A 33 8.24 12.85 28.01
CA ARG A 33 9.15 11.83 27.49
C ARG A 33 8.67 11.31 26.14
N ARG A 34 7.38 10.96 26.05
CA ARG A 34 6.76 10.48 24.82
C ARG A 34 6.82 11.53 23.71
N GLY A 35 6.40 12.76 23.99
CA GLY A 35 6.37 13.83 22.99
C GLY A 35 7.74 14.29 22.51
N VAL A 36 8.79 14.18 23.34
CA VAL A 36 10.17 14.42 22.89
C VAL A 36 10.68 13.26 22.03
N PHE A 37 10.39 12.01 22.42
CA PHE A 37 10.80 10.83 21.65
C PHE A 37 10.12 10.77 20.29
N GLU A 38 8.81 11.02 20.22
CA GLU A 38 8.04 11.08 18.96
C GLU A 38 8.64 12.15 18.03
N ARG A 39 8.84 13.39 18.52
CA ARG A 39 9.46 14.45 17.72
C ARG A 39 10.88 14.13 17.26
N ALA A 40 11.69 13.48 18.10
CA ALA A 40 13.03 13.08 17.73
C ALA A 40 13.02 12.00 16.63
N VAL A 41 12.09 11.05 16.73
CA VAL A 41 11.84 10.03 15.69
C VAL A 41 11.39 10.68 14.39
N ASP A 42 10.43 11.60 14.43
CA ASP A 42 9.92 12.30 13.25
C ASP A 42 11.02 13.11 12.56
N MET A 43 11.81 13.87 13.33
CA MET A 43 12.94 14.63 12.80
C MET A 43 14.00 13.71 12.17
N PHE A 44 14.25 12.55 12.79
CA PHE A 44 15.15 11.56 12.22
C PHE A 44 14.61 11.00 10.90
N ASN A 45 13.32 10.65 10.83
CA ASN A 45 12.67 10.15 9.63
C ASN A 45 12.74 11.17 8.47
N LEU A 46 12.38 12.43 8.75
CA LEU A 46 12.47 13.52 7.77
C LEU A 46 13.90 13.72 7.26
N HIS A 47 14.90 13.59 8.14
CA HIS A 47 16.29 13.64 7.73
C HIS A 47 16.67 12.48 6.81
N GLN A 48 16.22 11.25 7.11
CA GLN A 48 16.48 10.09 6.26
C GLN A 48 15.82 10.24 4.88
N GLU A 49 14.56 10.63 4.85
CA GLU A 49 13.81 10.91 3.62
C GLU A 49 14.54 11.93 2.75
N SER A 50 14.84 13.12 3.29
CA SER A 50 15.52 14.19 2.55
C SER A 50 16.88 13.76 1.98
N VAL A 51 17.64 12.94 2.72
CA VAL A 51 18.92 12.40 2.22
C VAL A 51 18.71 11.42 1.08
N VAL A 52 17.77 10.46 1.23
CA VAL A 52 17.47 9.49 0.16
C VAL A 52 16.96 10.21 -1.09
N GLU A 53 16.03 11.16 -0.95
CA GLU A 53 15.54 11.96 -2.07
C GLU A 53 16.67 12.68 -2.81
N THR A 54 17.59 13.30 -2.07
CA THR A 54 18.76 13.98 -2.64
C THR A 54 19.64 13.00 -3.42
N LEU A 55 19.88 11.80 -2.88
CA LEU A 55 20.69 10.77 -3.53
C LEU A 55 20.00 10.20 -4.78
N VAL A 56 18.67 10.04 -4.76
CA VAL A 56 17.87 9.63 -5.93
C VAL A 56 17.98 10.65 -7.04
N HIS A 57 17.86 11.95 -6.73
CA HIS A 57 18.07 13.01 -7.72
C HIS A 57 19.48 13.02 -8.32
N GLN A 58 20.48 12.62 -7.54
CA GLN A 58 21.86 12.47 -7.98
C GLN A 58 22.15 11.13 -8.68
N LYS A 59 21.17 10.22 -8.74
CA LYS A 59 21.29 8.85 -9.26
C LYS A 59 22.39 8.02 -8.58
N ARG A 60 22.57 8.21 -7.27
CA ARG A 60 23.63 7.56 -6.48
C ARG A 60 23.10 6.30 -5.78
N TYR A 61 22.72 5.29 -6.55
CA TYR A 61 21.99 4.12 -6.04
C TYR A 61 22.79 3.20 -5.11
N ASP A 62 24.12 3.18 -5.21
CA ASP A 62 24.96 2.51 -4.21
C ASP A 62 24.85 3.21 -2.84
N ASP A 63 24.94 4.55 -2.83
CA ASP A 63 24.82 5.34 -1.60
C ASP A 63 23.40 5.28 -1.01
N ILE A 64 22.37 5.17 -1.86
CA ILE A 64 20.98 4.95 -1.41
C ILE A 64 20.88 3.62 -0.67
N SER A 65 21.40 2.54 -1.27
CA SER A 65 21.39 1.21 -0.68
C SER A 65 22.06 1.22 0.69
N ASP A 66 23.28 1.75 0.78
CA ASP A 66 24.03 1.89 2.03
C ASP A 66 23.26 2.71 3.07
N ARG A 67 22.63 3.81 2.64
CA ARG A 67 21.87 4.69 3.54
C ARG A 67 20.65 4.00 4.12
N ILE A 68 19.87 3.29 3.29
CA ILE A 68 18.69 2.56 3.74
C ILE A 68 19.09 1.38 4.64
N ILE A 69 20.18 0.66 4.33
CA ILE A 69 20.73 -0.39 5.20
C ILE A 69 21.10 0.17 6.58
N GLN A 70 21.78 1.32 6.63
CA GLN A 70 22.10 1.97 7.91
C GLN A 70 20.85 2.36 8.69
N TYR A 71 19.79 2.80 8.00
CA TYR A 71 18.51 3.13 8.62
C TYR A 71 17.83 1.88 9.20
N ILE A 72 17.85 0.76 8.47
CA ILE A 72 17.42 -0.56 8.96
C ILE A 72 18.21 -0.96 10.21
N ASP A 73 19.54 -0.85 10.18
CA ASP A 73 20.41 -1.24 11.30
C ASP A 73 20.13 -0.40 12.55
N ILE A 74 19.85 0.90 12.41
CA ILE A 74 19.45 1.76 13.51
C ILE A 74 18.09 1.33 14.06
N SER A 75 17.14 1.01 13.18
CA SER A 75 15.81 0.51 13.58
C SER A 75 15.90 -0.81 14.35
N GLU A 76 16.68 -1.78 13.85
CA GLU A 76 16.84 -3.09 14.51
C GLU A 76 17.53 -2.98 15.88
N LYS A 77 18.40 -1.99 16.10
CA LYS A 77 18.99 -1.69 17.41
C LYS A 77 17.97 -1.21 18.44
N ILE A 78 16.87 -0.60 17.98
CA ILE A 78 15.78 -0.13 18.84
C ILE A 78 14.78 -1.27 19.08
N TYR A 79 14.42 -2.01 18.02
CA TYR A 79 13.45 -3.10 18.08
C TYR A 79 13.69 -4.15 16.98
N SER A 80 13.72 -5.44 17.35
CA SER A 80 14.07 -6.55 16.45
C SER A 80 12.93 -7.02 15.52
N GLY A 81 12.10 -6.10 15.02
CA GLY A 81 10.94 -6.38 14.19
C GLY A 81 10.36 -5.12 13.56
N ARG A 82 9.04 -5.08 13.31
CA ARG A 82 8.36 -3.86 12.83
C ARG A 82 8.37 -2.78 13.93
N SER A 83 9.35 -1.88 13.84
CA SER A 83 9.44 -0.68 14.69
C SER A 83 8.55 0.45 14.16
N SER A 84 8.43 1.55 14.92
CA SER A 84 7.80 2.78 14.42
C SER A 84 8.54 3.43 13.23
N LEU A 85 9.81 3.05 13.01
CA LEU A 85 10.61 3.52 11.88
C LEU A 85 10.39 2.68 10.62
N PHE A 86 9.89 1.45 10.77
CA PHE A 86 9.84 0.48 9.69
C PHE A 86 9.01 0.95 8.49
N LEU A 87 7.85 1.58 8.75
CA LEU A 87 7.00 2.12 7.68
C LEU A 87 7.75 3.17 6.85
N ASN A 88 8.48 4.08 7.50
CA ASN A 88 9.26 5.08 6.78
C ASN A 88 10.43 4.48 6.00
N ILE A 89 11.07 3.42 6.51
CA ILE A 89 12.10 2.69 5.76
C ILE A 89 11.50 2.08 4.48
N VAL A 90 10.31 1.48 4.57
CA VAL A 90 9.61 0.94 3.39
C VAL A 90 9.28 2.07 2.41
N ASN A 91 8.74 3.20 2.89
CA ASN A 91 8.38 4.35 2.05
C ASN A 91 9.58 4.97 1.31
N VAL A 92 10.73 5.17 1.99
CA VAL A 92 11.92 5.71 1.31
C VAL A 92 12.53 4.70 0.33
N THR A 93 12.37 3.40 0.60
CA THR A 93 12.77 2.34 -0.34
C THR A 93 11.90 2.38 -1.58
N GLU A 94 10.58 2.46 -1.41
CA GLU A 94 9.63 2.61 -2.50
C GLU A 94 9.91 3.84 -3.36
N PHE A 95 10.12 4.99 -2.72
CA PHE A 95 10.47 6.23 -3.42
C PHE A 95 11.68 6.06 -4.33
N ALA A 96 12.72 5.35 -3.85
CA ALA A 96 13.92 5.07 -4.62
C ALA A 96 13.65 4.08 -5.77
N VAL A 97 12.87 3.02 -5.53
CA VAL A 97 12.52 2.04 -6.56
C VAL A 97 11.71 2.66 -7.70
N GLU A 98 10.65 3.42 -7.38
CA GLU A 98 9.79 4.08 -8.37
C GLU A 98 10.54 5.08 -9.26
N ARG A 99 11.71 5.57 -8.81
CA ARG A 99 12.56 6.52 -9.54
C ARG A 99 13.80 5.88 -10.16
N SER A 100 13.95 4.56 -10.03
CA SER A 100 14.98 3.83 -10.76
C SER A 100 14.63 3.85 -12.24
N ALA A 101 15.56 4.34 -13.07
CA ALA A 101 15.41 4.44 -14.51
C ALA A 101 15.98 3.21 -15.22
N HIS A 102 16.91 2.51 -14.57
CA HIS A 102 17.65 1.39 -15.14
C HIS A 102 17.68 0.19 -14.21
N LYS A 103 17.74 -1.02 -14.80
CA LYS A 103 17.73 -2.28 -14.04
C LYS A 103 18.94 -2.38 -13.09
N GLU A 104 20.08 -1.84 -13.48
CA GLU A 104 21.29 -1.83 -12.66
C GLU A 104 21.08 -1.08 -11.34
N GLU A 105 20.31 0.02 -11.36
CA GLU A 105 19.96 0.80 -10.16
C GLU A 105 19.06 -0.02 -9.23
N LEU A 106 18.13 -0.80 -9.78
CA LEU A 106 17.28 -1.70 -8.98
C LEU A 106 18.09 -2.85 -8.35
N ILE A 107 19.10 -3.37 -9.08
CA ILE A 107 19.97 -4.44 -8.59
C ILE A 107 20.78 -3.99 -7.35
N THR A 108 21.21 -2.73 -7.27
CA THR A 108 21.95 -2.24 -6.09
C THR A 108 21.10 -2.26 -4.81
N LEU A 109 19.77 -2.25 -4.95
CA LEU A 109 18.80 -2.29 -3.85
C LEU A 109 18.44 -3.71 -3.39
N VAL A 110 18.93 -4.76 -4.06
CA VAL A 110 18.70 -6.17 -3.66
C VAL A 110 19.02 -6.43 -2.16
N PRO A 111 20.15 -5.94 -1.60
CA PRO A 111 20.44 -6.11 -0.18
C PRO A 111 19.36 -5.48 0.72
N VAL A 112 18.82 -4.33 0.32
CA VAL A 112 17.73 -3.65 1.04
C VAL A 112 16.48 -4.54 1.04
N PHE A 113 16.07 -5.03 -0.13
CA PHE A 113 14.87 -5.87 -0.25
C PHE A 113 14.98 -7.14 0.60
N MET A 114 16.13 -7.82 0.57
CA MET A 114 16.38 -9.01 1.39
C MET A 114 16.29 -8.69 2.89
N ARG A 115 16.81 -7.55 3.33
CA ARG A 115 16.76 -7.13 4.74
C ARG A 115 15.33 -6.78 5.17
N LEU A 116 14.57 -6.08 4.32
CA LEU A 116 13.16 -5.80 4.57
C LEU A 116 12.32 -7.08 4.68
N LEU A 117 12.50 -8.03 3.75
CA LEU A 117 11.78 -9.31 3.76
C LEU A 117 12.18 -10.22 4.92
N LYS A 118 13.37 -10.04 5.48
CA LYS A 118 13.79 -10.71 6.72
C LYS A 118 13.04 -10.17 7.94
N ILE A 119 12.81 -8.84 8.00
CA ILE A 119 12.03 -8.21 9.07
C ILE A 119 10.55 -8.56 8.92
N ASP A 120 10.06 -8.55 7.69
CA ASP A 120 8.67 -8.77 7.36
C ASP A 120 8.50 -9.48 6.02
N PRO A 121 8.18 -10.79 6.03
CA PRO A 121 8.01 -11.55 4.81
C PRO A 121 6.72 -11.19 4.05
N ASN A 122 5.83 -10.36 4.59
CA ASN A 122 4.54 -10.07 3.96
C ASN A 122 4.52 -8.76 3.16
N LEU A 123 5.70 -8.20 2.84
CA LEU A 123 5.83 -7.01 2.00
C LEU A 123 5.64 -7.34 0.52
N TYR A 124 4.39 -7.28 0.04
CA TYR A 124 4.02 -7.59 -1.35
C TYR A 124 4.93 -6.90 -2.39
N ARG A 125 5.00 -5.56 -2.37
CA ARG A 125 5.78 -4.79 -3.36
C ARG A 125 7.26 -5.14 -3.32
N THR A 126 7.85 -5.29 -2.13
CA THR A 126 9.26 -5.69 -1.97
C THR A 126 9.56 -7.06 -2.56
N ARG A 127 8.61 -8.00 -2.52
CA ARG A 127 8.77 -9.31 -3.20
C ARG A 127 8.80 -9.16 -4.72
N VAL A 128 7.92 -8.32 -5.27
CA VAL A 128 7.87 -8.04 -6.71
C VAL A 128 9.17 -7.36 -7.16
N TRP A 129 9.63 -6.31 -6.45
CA TRP A 129 10.88 -5.62 -6.75
C TRP A 129 12.11 -6.52 -6.64
N LEU A 130 12.16 -7.39 -5.62
CA LEU A 130 13.24 -8.35 -5.51
C LEU A 130 13.25 -9.32 -6.69
N ALA A 131 12.09 -9.85 -7.08
CA ALA A 131 11.96 -10.73 -8.23
C ALA A 131 12.39 -10.05 -9.54
N GLU A 132 12.00 -8.79 -9.73
CA GLU A 132 12.41 -7.98 -10.89
C GLU A 132 13.94 -7.82 -10.96
N ALA A 133 14.55 -7.48 -9.82
CA ALA A 133 15.98 -7.24 -9.72
C ALA A 133 16.79 -8.51 -10.03
N ILE A 134 16.36 -9.66 -9.51
CA ILE A 134 17.12 -10.92 -9.61
C ILE A 134 16.64 -11.83 -10.75
N GLY A 135 15.58 -11.49 -11.48
CA GLY A 135 14.96 -12.38 -12.48
C GLY A 135 15.87 -12.87 -13.61
N ASP A 136 16.97 -12.17 -13.88
CA ASP A 136 17.96 -12.58 -14.89
C ASP A 136 19.11 -13.41 -14.28
N SER A 137 19.39 -13.26 -12.99
CA SER A 137 20.51 -13.91 -12.30
C SER A 137 20.09 -15.15 -11.50
N ASP A 138 18.87 -15.14 -10.95
CA ASP A 138 18.28 -16.25 -10.20
C ASP A 138 16.78 -16.35 -10.51
N TYR A 139 16.49 -17.00 -11.64
CA TYR A 139 15.12 -17.23 -12.12
C TYR A 139 14.24 -17.94 -11.09
N ASN A 140 14.75 -18.96 -10.40
CA ASN A 140 13.95 -19.76 -9.47
C ASN A 140 13.58 -18.95 -8.22
N GLU A 141 14.53 -18.19 -7.67
CA GLU A 141 14.26 -17.34 -6.50
C GLU A 141 13.33 -16.17 -6.86
N ALA A 142 13.43 -15.63 -8.07
CA ALA A 142 12.49 -14.62 -8.55
C ALA A 142 11.06 -15.17 -8.59
N ILE A 143 10.85 -16.33 -9.22
CA ILE A 143 9.55 -17.00 -9.28
C ILE A 143 9.02 -17.33 -7.88
N SER A 144 9.87 -17.80 -6.96
CA SER A 144 9.51 -18.04 -5.54
C SER A 144 8.99 -16.78 -4.84
N ASN A 145 9.59 -15.61 -5.10
CA ASN A 145 9.12 -14.35 -4.54
C ASN A 145 7.80 -13.87 -5.16
N ILE A 146 7.63 -14.07 -6.47
CA ILE A 146 6.36 -13.81 -7.18
C ILE A 146 5.23 -14.66 -6.62
N GLU A 147 5.43 -15.97 -6.42
CA GLU A 147 4.38 -16.84 -5.87
C GLU A 147 3.93 -16.36 -4.49
N LYS A 148 4.87 -15.99 -3.62
CA LYS A 148 4.55 -15.43 -2.31
C LYS A 148 3.83 -14.08 -2.42
N ALA A 149 4.15 -13.24 -3.41
CA ALA A 149 3.43 -12.01 -3.66
C ALA A 149 1.97 -12.29 -4.07
N ILE A 150 1.75 -13.24 -4.98
CA ILE A 150 0.42 -13.69 -5.42
C ILE A 150 -0.38 -14.28 -4.24
N GLU A 151 0.25 -15.04 -3.34
CA GLU A 151 -0.40 -15.56 -2.13
C GLU A 151 -0.90 -14.43 -1.21
N LEU A 152 -0.14 -13.33 -1.11
CA LEU A 152 -0.52 -12.15 -0.30
C LEU A 152 -1.68 -11.38 -0.95
N SER A 153 -1.65 -11.22 -2.28
CA SER A 153 -2.68 -10.48 -3.02
C SER A 153 -2.85 -11.04 -4.43
N ALA A 154 -3.78 -11.99 -4.58
CA ALA A 154 -3.94 -12.71 -5.84
C ALA A 154 -4.55 -11.86 -6.97
N VAL A 155 -5.29 -10.80 -6.66
CA VAL A 155 -5.91 -9.90 -7.66
C VAL A 155 -5.00 -8.75 -8.10
N ASP A 156 -3.85 -8.59 -7.46
CA ASP A 156 -2.91 -7.52 -7.78
C ASP A 156 -2.09 -7.90 -9.02
N GLU A 157 -2.08 -7.03 -10.03
CA GLU A 157 -1.53 -7.34 -11.34
C GLU A 157 0.00 -7.35 -11.38
N ASP A 158 0.66 -6.60 -10.49
CA ASP A 158 2.09 -6.32 -10.58
C ASP A 158 2.91 -7.61 -10.51
N ALA A 159 2.55 -8.52 -9.60
CA ALA A 159 3.21 -9.81 -9.47
C ALA A 159 3.06 -10.67 -10.73
N TYR A 160 1.87 -10.71 -11.35
CA TYR A 160 1.66 -11.51 -12.57
C TYR A 160 2.36 -10.91 -13.78
N ARG A 161 2.31 -9.58 -13.93
CA ARG A 161 3.02 -8.89 -15.00
C ARG A 161 4.52 -9.17 -14.91
N MET A 162 5.09 -9.05 -13.71
CA MET A 162 6.50 -9.37 -13.48
C MET A 162 6.81 -10.85 -13.75
N ALA A 163 5.94 -11.76 -13.33
CA ALA A 163 6.08 -13.20 -13.61
C ALA A 163 6.12 -13.51 -15.11
N ILE A 164 5.20 -12.91 -15.87
CA ILE A 164 5.09 -13.06 -17.32
C ILE A 164 6.33 -12.49 -18.00
N GLU A 165 6.79 -11.30 -17.58
CA GLU A 165 8.00 -10.68 -18.13
C GLU A 165 9.24 -11.54 -17.90
N ILE A 166 9.45 -12.03 -16.67
CA ILE A 166 10.57 -12.91 -16.32
C ILE A 166 10.49 -14.23 -17.11
N ALA A 167 9.30 -14.82 -17.22
CA ALA A 167 9.10 -16.05 -17.98
C ALA A 167 9.38 -15.86 -19.48
N ILE A 168 8.90 -14.78 -20.10
CA ILE A 168 9.17 -14.47 -21.50
C ILE A 168 10.66 -14.26 -21.74
N LYS A 169 11.36 -13.50 -20.89
CA LYS A 169 12.81 -13.28 -20.98
C LYS A 169 13.60 -14.59 -20.92
N ASN A 170 13.12 -15.56 -20.16
CA ASN A 170 13.71 -16.89 -20.02
C ASN A 170 13.19 -17.92 -21.05
N ASN A 171 12.43 -17.49 -22.05
CA ASN A 171 11.80 -18.33 -23.08
C ASN A 171 10.83 -19.39 -22.51
N ASP A 172 10.27 -19.20 -21.32
CA ASP A 172 9.26 -20.07 -20.72
C ASP A 172 7.85 -19.57 -21.03
N GLN A 173 7.43 -19.76 -22.28
CA GLN A 173 6.08 -19.37 -22.74
C GLN A 173 4.97 -20.10 -21.99
N LYS A 174 5.24 -21.33 -21.52
CA LYS A 174 4.25 -22.13 -20.81
C LYS A 174 3.95 -21.50 -19.45
N LEU A 175 4.99 -21.11 -18.71
CA LEU A 175 4.81 -20.45 -17.42
C LEU A 175 4.14 -19.08 -17.58
N ALA A 176 4.53 -18.30 -18.60
CA ALA A 176 3.86 -17.03 -18.92
C ALA A 176 2.35 -17.21 -19.13
N GLN A 177 1.95 -18.23 -19.90
CA GLN A 177 0.54 -18.54 -20.14
C GLN A 177 -0.19 -19.00 -18.87
N GLN A 178 0.49 -19.77 -18.01
CA GLN A 178 -0.05 -20.18 -16.71
C GLN A 178 -0.36 -18.99 -15.80
N TYR A 179 0.54 -18.01 -15.71
CA TYR A 179 0.29 -16.79 -14.93
C TYR A 179 -0.84 -15.95 -15.50
N CYS A 180 -0.91 -15.80 -16.82
CA CYS A 180 -2.02 -15.12 -17.48
C CYS A 180 -3.37 -15.77 -17.12
N HIS A 181 -3.45 -17.11 -17.19
CA HIS A 181 -4.68 -17.82 -16.82
C HIS A 181 -5.04 -17.65 -15.34
N ARG A 182 -4.04 -17.76 -14.43
CA ARG A 182 -4.26 -17.56 -12.99
C ARG A 182 -4.77 -16.17 -12.66
N TYR A 183 -4.21 -15.13 -13.30
CA TYR A 183 -4.65 -13.76 -13.10
C TYR A 183 -6.13 -13.57 -13.49
N MET A 184 -6.54 -14.15 -14.63
CA MET A 184 -7.94 -14.10 -15.09
C MET A 184 -8.93 -14.77 -14.13
N GLU A 185 -8.46 -15.68 -13.27
CA GLU A 185 -9.27 -16.39 -12.27
C GLU A 185 -9.17 -15.79 -10.87
N ALA A 186 -8.29 -14.80 -10.66
CA ALA A 186 -8.05 -14.23 -9.36
C ALA A 186 -9.23 -13.39 -8.85
N GLN A 187 -9.62 -13.61 -7.59
CA GLN A 187 -10.79 -12.95 -6.98
C GLN A 187 -10.57 -12.45 -5.56
N LEU A 188 -9.41 -12.75 -4.95
CA LEU A 188 -9.11 -12.47 -3.54
C LEU A 188 -7.87 -11.60 -3.39
N GLY A 189 -7.84 -10.80 -2.32
CA GLY A 189 -6.78 -9.82 -2.05
C GLY A 189 -7.17 -8.42 -2.52
N GLY A 190 -6.17 -7.62 -2.86
CA GLY A 190 -6.32 -6.23 -3.31
C GLY A 190 -5.64 -5.25 -2.36
N GLN A 191 -5.11 -4.15 -2.91
CA GLN A 191 -4.47 -3.13 -2.09
C GLN A 191 -5.49 -2.36 -1.26
N HIS A 192 -5.09 -1.90 -0.09
CA HIS A 192 -5.88 -0.97 0.72
C HIS A 192 -5.38 0.43 0.41
N PRO A 193 -6.11 1.27 -0.35
CA PRO A 193 -5.68 2.64 -0.59
C PRO A 193 -5.73 3.41 0.73
N ASP A 194 -4.58 3.92 1.19
CA ASP A 194 -4.45 4.67 2.45
C ASP A 194 -5.35 5.91 2.53
N LEU A 195 -5.83 6.41 1.38
CA LEU A 195 -6.58 7.66 1.26
C LEU A 195 -8.11 7.50 1.08
N PHE A 196 -8.62 6.28 0.89
CA PHE A 196 -10.06 6.07 0.64
C PHE A 196 -10.63 4.89 1.44
N TYR A 197 -11.06 5.17 2.67
CA TYR A 197 -11.83 4.22 3.47
C TYR A 197 -13.31 4.26 3.06
N THR A 198 -13.72 3.41 2.13
CA THR A 198 -15.13 3.27 1.68
C THR A 198 -15.91 2.20 2.46
N GLY A 199 -15.41 1.76 3.62
CA GLY A 199 -16.03 0.68 4.42
C GLY A 199 -15.58 -0.73 4.02
N TYR A 200 -14.60 -0.87 3.14
CA TYR A 200 -13.99 -2.16 2.76
C TYR A 200 -12.58 -2.30 3.32
N GLY A 201 -12.26 -3.45 3.91
CA GLY A 201 -10.92 -3.81 4.39
C GLY A 201 -9.90 -4.14 3.29
N GLY A 202 -10.07 -3.63 2.07
CA GLY A 202 -9.22 -3.88 0.90
C GLY A 202 -9.98 -3.81 -0.43
N ALA A 203 -9.27 -3.47 -1.53
CA ALA A 203 -9.82 -3.39 -2.88
C ALA A 203 -10.01 -4.77 -3.53
N GLY A 204 -10.85 -5.61 -2.93
CA GLY A 204 -11.22 -6.92 -3.51
C GLY A 204 -12.42 -6.81 -4.45
N LEU A 205 -12.42 -7.56 -5.56
CA LEU A 205 -13.48 -7.57 -6.59
C LEU A 205 -14.88 -7.97 -6.11
N ARG A 206 -15.01 -8.45 -4.86
CA ARG A 206 -16.22 -9.08 -4.34
C ARG A 206 -17.10 -8.15 -3.51
N GLY A 207 -16.72 -6.89 -3.34
CA GLY A 207 -17.45 -5.88 -2.58
C GLY A 207 -18.23 -4.94 -3.49
N ILE A 208 -19.49 -4.71 -3.16
CA ILE A 208 -20.35 -3.69 -3.76
C ILE A 208 -21.16 -2.97 -2.68
N SER A 209 -21.12 -1.64 -2.69
CA SER A 209 -21.94 -0.82 -1.80
C SER A 209 -22.85 0.10 -2.59
N VAL A 210 -23.95 0.48 -1.97
CA VAL A 210 -24.79 1.59 -2.41
C VAL A 210 -24.96 2.58 -1.27
N LYS A 211 -24.94 3.87 -1.62
CA LYS A 211 -25.27 4.99 -0.74
C LYS A 211 -26.40 5.76 -1.39
N PHE A 212 -27.39 6.14 -0.59
CA PHE A 212 -28.48 7.01 -1.01
C PHE A 212 -28.26 8.40 -0.42
N ASN A 213 -28.59 9.44 -1.17
CA ASN A 213 -28.46 10.83 -0.70
C ASN A 213 -29.61 11.23 0.23
N THR A 214 -29.65 10.65 1.44
CA THR A 214 -30.67 11.01 2.45
C THR A 214 -30.09 11.92 3.52
N ASN A 215 -30.92 12.35 4.49
CA ASN A 215 -30.46 13.09 5.67
C ASN A 215 -29.51 12.26 6.55
N GLU A 216 -29.54 10.93 6.41
CA GLU A 216 -28.62 10.00 7.09
C GLU A 216 -27.73 9.30 6.06
N ASP A 217 -26.41 9.44 6.24
CA ASP A 217 -25.39 8.88 5.35
C ASP A 217 -25.18 7.37 5.61
N HIS A 218 -26.19 6.56 5.29
CA HIS A 218 -26.09 5.10 5.39
C HIS A 218 -25.49 4.47 4.13
N ILE A 219 -24.54 3.54 4.32
CA ILE A 219 -23.92 2.75 3.25
C ILE A 219 -24.36 1.29 3.41
N TYR A 220 -25.07 0.78 2.41
CA TYR A 220 -25.48 -0.62 2.35
C TYR A 220 -24.45 -1.39 1.55
N SER A 221 -23.83 -2.41 2.16
CA SER A 221 -22.71 -3.13 1.56
C SER A 221 -23.01 -4.62 1.46
N HIS A 222 -22.68 -5.20 0.31
CA HIS A 222 -22.72 -6.64 0.10
C HIS A 222 -21.30 -7.15 -0.14
N ALA A 223 -20.86 -8.08 0.70
CA ALA A 223 -19.64 -8.83 0.47
C ALA A 223 -19.97 -10.15 -0.23
N GLY A 224 -19.14 -10.55 -1.19
CA GLY A 224 -19.20 -11.89 -1.77
C GLY A 224 -19.85 -11.99 -3.15
N MET A 225 -19.77 -10.92 -3.96
CA MET A 225 -20.14 -10.99 -5.37
C MET A 225 -19.50 -12.21 -6.05
N LYS A 226 -20.26 -12.81 -6.96
CA LYS A 226 -19.86 -13.94 -7.80
C LYS A 226 -19.38 -13.41 -9.14
N ILE A 227 -18.07 -13.28 -9.29
CA ILE A 227 -17.42 -12.84 -10.52
C ILE A 227 -17.68 -13.87 -11.64
N GLY A 228 -17.86 -13.38 -12.87
CA GLY A 228 -18.14 -14.22 -14.04
C GLY A 228 -19.55 -14.83 -14.07
N LYS A 229 -20.45 -14.40 -13.18
CA LYS A 229 -21.85 -14.86 -13.15
C LYS A 229 -22.80 -13.67 -13.13
N ASN A 230 -23.83 -13.75 -13.96
CA ASN A 230 -24.95 -12.81 -13.88
C ASN A 230 -25.81 -13.13 -12.65
N LYS A 231 -25.93 -12.17 -11.73
CA LYS A 231 -26.64 -12.30 -10.44
C LYS A 231 -27.25 -10.98 -10.02
N ASN A 232 -28.42 -11.08 -9.39
CA ASN A 232 -29.06 -9.94 -8.72
C ASN A 232 -28.47 -9.80 -7.31
N TYR A 233 -28.19 -8.56 -6.92
CA TYR A 233 -27.81 -8.19 -5.55
C TYR A 233 -28.83 -7.18 -5.04
N GLU A 234 -29.38 -7.46 -3.87
CA GLU A 234 -30.46 -6.68 -3.26
C GLU A 234 -29.92 -5.92 -2.05
N PHE A 235 -30.33 -4.66 -1.92
CA PHE A 235 -29.99 -3.78 -0.80
C PHE A 235 -31.30 -3.32 -0.17
N ILE A 236 -31.52 -3.66 1.09
CA ILE A 236 -32.76 -3.40 1.81
C ILE A 236 -32.48 -2.38 2.92
N PRO A 237 -32.97 -1.13 2.77
CA PRO A 237 -32.97 -0.14 3.84
C PRO A 237 -33.69 -0.61 5.11
N GLU A 238 -33.24 -0.14 6.28
CA GLU A 238 -33.94 -0.37 7.55
C GLU A 238 -35.30 0.34 7.58
N THR A 239 -35.39 1.50 6.92
CA THR A 239 -36.60 2.32 6.84
C THR A 239 -36.83 2.76 5.40
N ILE A 240 -38.10 2.99 5.05
CA ILE A 240 -38.48 3.56 3.76
C ILE A 240 -38.13 5.05 3.77
N PHE A 241 -37.48 5.53 2.71
CA PHE A 241 -37.13 6.92 2.54
C PHE A 241 -37.17 7.33 1.07
N ASP A 242 -37.34 8.62 0.82
CA ASP A 242 -37.17 9.22 -0.50
C ASP A 242 -35.68 9.56 -0.73
N PHE A 243 -35.22 9.43 -1.98
CA PHE A 243 -33.88 9.80 -2.41
C PHE A 243 -33.92 10.35 -3.84
N GLU A 244 -32.95 11.19 -4.20
CA GLU A 244 -32.80 11.72 -5.56
C GLU A 244 -31.62 11.09 -6.31
N GLU A 245 -30.61 10.63 -5.56
CA GLU A 245 -29.36 10.10 -6.06
C GLU A 245 -28.97 8.82 -5.31
N MET A 246 -28.57 7.81 -6.08
CA MET A 246 -27.94 6.60 -5.58
C MET A 246 -26.51 6.52 -6.13
N SER A 247 -25.54 6.47 -5.24
CA SER A 247 -24.15 6.19 -5.56
C SER A 247 -23.84 4.71 -5.36
N MET A 248 -23.26 4.05 -6.36
CA MET A 248 -22.77 2.68 -6.27
C MET A 248 -21.24 2.68 -6.21
N PHE A 249 -20.68 1.94 -5.25
CA PHE A 249 -19.25 1.79 -5.07
C PHE A 249 -18.86 0.33 -5.34
N LEU A 250 -17.92 0.15 -6.27
CA LEU A 250 -17.36 -1.13 -6.67
C LEU A 250 -15.85 -1.04 -6.55
N ASN A 251 -15.24 -2.04 -5.92
CA ASN A 251 -13.79 -2.18 -5.98
C ASN A 251 -13.44 -2.94 -7.26
N VAL A 252 -12.65 -2.32 -8.13
CA VAL A 252 -12.17 -2.91 -9.37
C VAL A 252 -10.66 -2.95 -9.40
N VAL A 253 -10.11 -4.00 -10.02
CA VAL A 253 -8.70 -4.05 -10.40
C VAL A 253 -8.57 -3.81 -11.91
N PRO A 254 -7.39 -3.43 -12.43
CA PRO A 254 -7.18 -3.28 -13.86
C PRO A 254 -7.69 -4.48 -14.67
N GLY A 255 -8.24 -4.22 -15.86
CA GLY A 255 -8.80 -5.28 -16.72
C GLY A 255 -10.19 -5.81 -16.29
N THR A 256 -10.80 -5.28 -15.23
CA THR A 256 -12.16 -5.67 -14.83
C THR A 256 -13.21 -5.09 -15.79
N ASN A 257 -14.08 -5.96 -16.31
CA ASN A 257 -15.28 -5.55 -17.05
C ASN A 257 -16.50 -5.55 -16.11
N ILE A 258 -17.20 -4.42 -16.02
CA ILE A 258 -18.45 -4.29 -15.25
C ILE A 258 -19.62 -4.28 -16.23
N ILE A 259 -20.57 -5.18 -16.01
CA ILE A 259 -21.81 -5.27 -16.79
C ILE A 259 -22.97 -5.14 -15.80
N ILE A 260 -23.82 -4.14 -16.02
CA ILE A 260 -25.05 -3.92 -15.25
C ILE A 260 -26.21 -3.98 -16.25
N ASP A 261 -27.05 -5.01 -16.14
CA ASP A 261 -28.15 -5.22 -17.09
C ASP A 261 -29.35 -4.30 -16.81
N LYS A 262 -29.68 -4.12 -15.53
CA LYS A 262 -30.77 -3.27 -15.06
C LYS A 262 -30.62 -2.96 -13.59
N ILE A 263 -31.28 -1.89 -13.16
CA ILE A 263 -31.46 -1.53 -11.75
C ILE A 263 -32.97 -1.50 -11.48
N SER A 264 -33.39 -2.02 -10.33
CA SER A 264 -34.80 -2.06 -9.94
C SER A 264 -34.98 -1.44 -8.55
N PHE A 265 -35.94 -0.53 -8.43
CA PHE A 265 -36.35 0.11 -7.19
C PHE A 265 -37.76 -0.34 -6.84
N PHE A 266 -37.95 -0.76 -5.60
CA PHE A 266 -39.23 -1.24 -5.09
C PHE A 266 -39.80 -0.18 -4.16
N ALA A 267 -40.98 0.36 -4.48
CA ALA A 267 -41.64 1.41 -3.72
C ALA A 267 -43.13 1.10 -3.52
N GLU A 268 -43.77 1.74 -2.54
CA GLU A 268 -45.21 1.56 -2.29
C GLU A 268 -46.07 1.99 -3.49
N SER A 269 -45.60 2.96 -4.27
CA SER A 269 -46.26 3.46 -5.49
C SER A 269 -46.10 2.53 -6.70
N GLY A 270 -45.27 1.49 -6.59
CA GLY A 270 -44.96 0.52 -7.63
C GLY A 270 -43.47 0.41 -7.93
N ASP A 271 -43.10 -0.65 -8.66
CA ASP A 271 -41.72 -0.94 -9.00
C ASP A 271 -41.24 -0.09 -10.18
N VAL A 272 -40.05 0.48 -10.06
CA VAL A 272 -39.37 1.22 -11.13
C VAL A 272 -38.18 0.40 -11.61
N VAL A 273 -38.09 0.16 -12.92
CA VAL A 273 -36.98 -0.57 -13.54
C VAL A 273 -36.29 0.32 -14.56
N ILE A 274 -34.97 0.45 -14.44
CA ILE A 274 -34.13 1.17 -15.40
C ILE A 274 -33.24 0.14 -16.09
N ASN A 275 -33.36 0.02 -17.42
CA ASN A 275 -32.56 -0.94 -18.20
C ASN A 275 -31.22 -0.31 -18.61
N ALA A 276 -30.23 -1.14 -18.90
CA ALA A 276 -28.91 -0.70 -19.37
C ALA A 276 -28.97 0.19 -20.63
N SER A 277 -29.95 -0.04 -21.51
CA SER A 277 -30.18 0.78 -22.72
C SER A 277 -30.49 2.24 -22.41
N ASP A 278 -30.97 2.50 -21.20
CA ASP A 278 -31.43 3.82 -20.74
C ASP A 278 -30.35 4.50 -19.88
N PHE A 279 -29.19 3.86 -19.68
CA PHE A 279 -28.09 4.44 -18.92
C PHE A 279 -27.32 5.44 -19.79
N MET A 280 -26.95 6.58 -19.19
CA MET A 280 -25.93 7.46 -19.73
C MET A 280 -24.66 7.27 -18.89
N THR A 281 -23.58 6.88 -19.55
CA THR A 281 -22.30 6.56 -18.90
C THR A 281 -21.30 7.68 -19.13
N THR A 282 -20.58 8.04 -18.08
CA THR A 282 -19.38 8.89 -18.17
C THR A 282 -18.33 8.32 -17.25
N THR A 283 -17.07 8.48 -17.60
CA THR A 283 -15.97 7.84 -16.87
C THR A 283 -14.74 8.72 -16.83
N ARG A 284 -14.04 8.70 -15.70
CA ARG A 284 -12.77 9.43 -15.51
C ARG A 284 -11.55 8.61 -15.89
N SER A 285 -11.63 7.28 -15.78
CA SER A 285 -10.46 6.38 -15.84
C SER A 285 -10.81 4.97 -16.36
N ALA A 286 -11.91 4.84 -17.08
CA ALA A 286 -12.35 3.60 -17.72
C ALA A 286 -12.87 3.90 -19.13
N TYR A 287 -13.32 2.87 -19.84
CA TYR A 287 -13.96 3.00 -21.15
C TYR A 287 -15.35 2.40 -21.08
N ASP A 288 -16.31 3.06 -21.73
CA ASP A 288 -17.58 2.42 -22.03
C ASP A 288 -17.42 1.54 -23.28
N LEU A 289 -17.74 0.26 -23.13
CA LEU A 289 -17.69 -0.73 -24.20
C LEU A 289 -19.05 -0.92 -24.88
N SER A 290 -20.09 -0.23 -24.43
CA SER A 290 -21.39 -0.25 -25.08
C SER A 290 -21.28 0.44 -26.44
N ASN A 291 -21.42 -0.35 -27.51
CA ASN A 291 -21.53 0.18 -28.87
C ASN A 291 -22.89 0.86 -29.02
N HIS A 292 -23.00 2.11 -28.56
CA HIS A 292 -24.07 2.98 -29.04
C HIS A 292 -23.71 3.40 -30.46
N SER A 293 -24.02 2.53 -31.43
CA SER A 293 -24.13 2.96 -32.82
C SER A 293 -25.22 4.03 -32.88
N THR A 294 -24.79 5.29 -32.86
CA THR A 294 -25.65 6.43 -33.15
C THR A 294 -26.13 6.29 -34.60
N GLY A 295 -27.37 5.83 -34.77
CA GLY A 295 -28.14 6.05 -35.98
C GLY A 295 -28.70 7.46 -36.01
#